data_AF-A0A509KXI4-F1
#
_entry.id   AF-A0A509KXI4-F1
#
_cell.length_a   1.000
_cell.length_b   1.000
_cell.length_c   1.000
_cell.angle_alpha   90.00
_cell.angle_beta   90.00
_cell.angle_gamma   90.00
#
_symmetry.space_group_name_H-M   'P 1'
#
loop_
_entity.id
_entity.type
_entity.pdbx_description
1 polymer ?
#
loop_
_entity_poly.entity_id
_entity_poly.type
_entity_poly.pdbx_seq_one_letter_code
_entity_poly.pdbx_strand_id
1 'polypeptide(L)'
;MVCWNISSTEPDPDIIQAVVQVIRKGGVIAFPTSTLYGLGADANNPQAVERIFDIKGRRPHRPLLVLIRDKSYLPELVREIPSKAA
;
A
#
# COMPACT_ATOMS: atom_id res chain seq x y z
N MET A 1 -2.40 -17.64 -4.81
CA MET A 1 -3.25 -16.42 -4.75
C MET A 1 -4.41 -16.74 -3.84
N VAL A 2 -4.66 -15.91 -2.81
CA VAL A 2 -5.80 -16.06 -1.90
C VAL A 2 -6.73 -14.87 -2.13
N CYS A 3 -8.03 -15.11 -2.24
CA CYS A 3 -9.04 -14.07 -2.43
C CYS A 3 -9.94 -14.04 -1.21
N TRP A 4 -10.08 -12.87 -0.60
CA TRP A 4 -11.02 -12.63 0.49
C TRP A 4 -12.18 -11.79 -0.02
N ASN A 5 -13.39 -12.13 0.41
CA ASN A 5 -14.56 -11.27 0.23
C ASN A 5 -14.67 -10.36 1.45
N ILE A 6 -14.52 -9.04 1.24
CA ILE A 6 -14.51 -8.05 2.32
C ILE A 6 -15.58 -7.00 2.01
N SER A 7 -16.46 -6.75 2.98
CA SER A 7 -17.40 -5.63 2.90
C SER A 7 -16.66 -4.29 2.98
N SER A 8 -17.01 -3.35 2.11
CA SER A 8 -16.41 -2.01 2.10
C SER A 8 -16.89 -1.13 3.26
N THR A 9 -18.03 -1.46 3.88
CA THR A 9 -18.60 -0.69 4.99
C THR A 9 -18.30 -1.30 6.35
N GLU A 10 -18.16 -2.62 6.41
CA GLU A 10 -17.97 -3.37 7.65
C GLU A 10 -16.98 -4.53 7.42
N PRO A 11 -15.68 -4.24 7.28
CA PRO A 11 -14.69 -5.26 7.01
C PRO A 11 -14.48 -6.18 8.21
N ASP A 12 -14.44 -7.49 7.98
CA ASP A 12 -14.18 -8.50 9.00
C ASP A 12 -12.76 -8.31 9.60
N PRO A 13 -12.65 -8.04 10.92
CA PRO A 13 -11.36 -7.81 11.57
C PRO A 13 -10.36 -8.96 11.42
N ASP A 14 -10.82 -10.22 11.41
CA ASP A 14 -9.94 -11.39 11.31
C ASP A 14 -9.34 -11.51 9.91
N ILE A 15 -10.14 -11.18 8.88
CA ILE A 15 -9.66 -11.09 7.50
C ILE A 15 -8.64 -9.96 7.37
N ILE A 16 -8.91 -8.79 7.96
CA ILE A 16 -7.97 -7.67 7.95
C ILE A 16 -6.66 -8.06 8.63
N GLN A 17 -6.71 -8.76 9.77
CA GLN A 17 -5.50 -9.26 10.43
C GLN A 17 -4.71 -10.23 9.54
N ALA A 18 -5.38 -11.16 8.87
CA ALA A 18 -4.73 -12.08 7.93
C ALA A 18 -4.01 -11.32 6.80
N VAL A 19 -4.66 -10.30 6.23
CA VAL A 19 -4.08 -9.42 5.20
C VAL A 19 -2.86 -8.66 5.73
N VAL A 20 -2.93 -8.12 6.95
CA VAL A 20 -1.79 -7.45 7.59
C VAL A 20 -0.60 -8.39 7.74
N GLN A 21 -0.82 -9.66 8.09
CA GLN A 21 0.27 -10.65 8.18
C GLN A 21 0.91 -10.93 6.82
N VAL A 22 0.13 -10.92 5.73
CA VAL A 22 0.68 -11.05 4.37
C VAL A 22 1.60 -9.87 4.05
N ILE A 23 1.14 -8.64 4.32
CA ILE A 23 1.94 -7.42 4.07
C ILE A 23 3.24 -7.45 4.90
N ARG A 24 3.15 -7.75 6.20
CA ARG A 24 4.31 -7.82 7.12
C ARG A 24 5.33 -8.88 6.71
N LYS A 25 4.92 -9.95 6.05
CA LYS A 25 5.80 -10.99 5.50
C LYS A 25 6.39 -10.62 4.13
N GLY A 26 6.19 -9.38 3.66
CA GLY A 26 6.67 -8.90 2.35
C GLY A 26 5.81 -9.36 1.18
N GLY A 27 4.57 -9.79 1.45
CA GLY A 27 3.59 -10.13 0.42
C GLY A 27 2.98 -8.91 -0.26
N VAL A 28 2.41 -9.14 -1.44
CA VAL A 28 1.69 -8.14 -2.23
C VAL A 28 0.20 -8.43 -2.15
N ILE A 29 -0.61 -7.39 -2.00
CA ILE A 29 -2.08 -7.46 -2.04
C ILE A 29 -2.65 -6.66 -3.20
N ALA A 30 -3.83 -7.06 -3.66
CA ALA A 30 -4.70 -6.24 -4.50
C ALA A 30 -5.90 -5.78 -3.66
N PHE A 31 -6.26 -4.50 -3.71
CA PHE A 31 -7.36 -3.94 -2.93
C PHE A 31 -8.17 -2.92 -3.75
N PRO A 32 -9.49 -2.81 -3.53
CA PRO A 32 -10.31 -1.86 -4.26
C PRO A 32 -10.02 -0.42 -3.83
N THR A 33 -10.17 0.51 -4.76
CA THR A 33 -10.26 1.96 -4.46
C THR A 33 -11.52 2.52 -5.13
N SER A 34 -11.77 3.83 -4.97
CA SER A 34 -12.89 4.50 -5.65
C SER A 34 -12.77 4.52 -7.18
N THR A 35 -11.58 4.26 -7.75
CA THR A 35 -11.34 4.36 -9.20
C THR A 35 -10.92 3.03 -9.82
N LEU A 36 -9.81 2.46 -9.34
CA LEU A 36 -9.22 1.23 -9.86
C LEU A 36 -8.69 0.37 -8.70
N TYR A 37 -8.40 -0.90 -8.97
CA TYR A 37 -7.70 -1.71 -7.98
C TYR A 37 -6.24 -1.25 -7.83
N GLY A 38 -5.82 -1.13 -6.57
CA GLY A 38 -4.44 -0.88 -6.20
C GLY A 38 -3.69 -2.19 -5.97
N LEU A 39 -2.38 -2.17 -6.23
CA LEU A 39 -1.46 -3.17 -5.68
C LEU A 39 -0.68 -2.52 -4.53
N GLY A 40 -0.70 -3.16 -3.37
CA GLY A 40 -0.09 -2.67 -2.14
C GLY A 40 0.90 -3.67 -1.54
N ALA A 41 1.92 -3.14 -0.89
CA ALA A 41 2.92 -3.86 -0.14
C ALA A 41 3.45 -2.94 0.97
N ASP A 42 4.27 -3.47 1.88
CA ASP A 42 4.97 -2.64 2.86
C ASP A 42 5.96 -1.70 2.16
N ALA A 43 5.74 -0.40 2.27
CA ALA A 43 6.56 0.64 1.66
C ALA A 43 7.98 0.71 2.25
N ASN A 44 8.18 0.19 3.47
CA ASN A 44 9.47 0.14 4.14
C ASN A 44 10.25 -1.16 3.83
N ASN A 45 9.69 -2.05 3.01
CA ASN A 45 10.32 -3.30 2.61
C ASN A 45 10.76 -3.23 1.14
N PRO A 46 12.06 -2.99 0.85
CA PRO A 46 12.55 -2.83 -0.52
C PRO A 46 12.24 -4.03 -1.43
N GLN A 47 12.30 -5.26 -0.90
CA GLN A 47 12.00 -6.47 -1.67
C GLN A 47 10.51 -6.56 -2.05
N ALA A 48 9.62 -6.11 -1.15
CA ALA A 48 8.19 -6.09 -1.44
C ALA A 48 7.84 -5.00 -2.46
N VAL A 49 8.54 -3.85 -2.40
CA VAL A 49 8.44 -2.77 -3.39
C VAL A 49 8.92 -3.23 -4.77
N GLU A 50 10.04 -3.94 -4.85
CA GLU A 50 10.57 -4.51 -6.10
C GLU A 50 9.55 -5.47 -6.75
N ARG A 51 8.91 -6.35 -5.96
CA ARG A 51 7.83 -7.22 -6.46
C ARG A 51 6.68 -6.44 -7.09
N ILE A 52 6.32 -5.27 -6.56
CA ILE A 52 5.27 -4.42 -7.18
C ILE A 52 5.71 -3.93 -8.56
N PHE A 53 6.99 -3.55 -8.72
CA PHE A 53 7.53 -3.16 -10.02
C PHE A 53 7.50 -4.32 -11.02
N ASP A 54 7.94 -5.50 -10.59
CA ASP A 54 7.95 -6.72 -11.41
C ASP A 54 6.54 -7.09 -11.87
N ILE A 55 5.57 -7.16 -10.94
CA ILE A 55 4.18 -7.51 -11.25
C ILE A 55 3.56 -6.50 -12.23
N LYS A 56 3.86 -5.21 -12.07
CA LYS A 56 3.34 -4.16 -12.97
C LYS A 56 4.09 -4.07 -14.29
N GLY A 57 5.20 -4.79 -14.47
CA GLY A 57 6.11 -4.62 -15.61
C GLY A 57 6.64 -3.19 -15.74
N ARG A 58 6.76 -2.46 -14.63
CA ARG A 58 7.18 -1.05 -14.64
C ARG A 58 8.68 -0.95 -14.49
N ARG A 59 9.31 -0.15 -15.36
CA ARG A 59 10.69 0.27 -15.14
C ARG A 59 10.76 1.16 -13.87
N PRO A 60 11.84 1.10 -13.07
CA PRO A 60 11.95 1.80 -11.78
C PRO A 60 11.78 3.33 -11.82
N HIS A 61 11.86 3.96 -13.01
CA HIS A 61 11.77 5.42 -13.17
C HIS A 61 10.36 6.00 -12.96
N ARG A 62 9.32 5.16 -12.76
CA ARG A 62 7.96 5.64 -12.44
C ARG A 62 7.65 5.33 -10.98
N PRO A 63 7.65 6.34 -10.08
CA PRO A 63 7.50 6.09 -8.65
C PRO A 63 6.15 5.48 -8.31
N LEU A 64 6.12 4.76 -7.19
CA LEU A 64 4.91 4.25 -6.58
C LEU A 64 4.39 5.27 -5.56
N LEU A 65 3.09 5.27 -5.34
CA LEU A 65 2.46 6.07 -4.29
C LEU A 65 2.70 5.40 -2.93
N VAL A 66 2.92 6.20 -1.90
CA VAL A 66 2.89 5.75 -0.50
C VAL A 66 1.54 6.13 0.08
N LEU A 67 0.80 5.14 0.60
CA LEU A 67 -0.49 5.37 1.25
C LEU A 67 -0.28 5.52 2.76
N ILE A 68 -0.71 6.66 3.30
CA ILE A 68 -0.66 6.96 4.73
C ILE A 68 -2.08 7.18 5.25
N ARG A 69 -2.30 6.90 6.53
CA ARG A 69 -3.62 7.07 7.16
C ARG A 69 -4.06 8.52 7.17
N ASP A 70 -3.14 9.42 7.54
CA ASP A 70 -3.40 10.84 7.71
C ASP A 70 -2.09 11.65 7.71
N LYS A 71 -2.18 12.98 7.72
CA LYS A 71 -1.04 13.90 7.63
C LYS A 71 -0.01 13.74 8.76
N SER A 72 -0.35 13.13 9.89
CA SER A 72 0.60 12.91 11.01
C SER A 72 1.80 12.05 10.65
N TYR A 73 1.73 11.25 9.57
CA TYR A 73 2.82 10.42 9.08
C TYR A 73 3.82 11.18 8.18
N LEU A 74 3.46 12.38 7.70
CA LEU A 74 4.31 13.12 6.76
C LEU A 74 5.71 13.44 7.31
N PRO A 75 5.89 13.85 8.59
CA PRO A 75 7.22 14.17 9.12
C PRO A 75 8.22 13.01 9.05
N GLU A 76 7.74 11.76 9.04
CA GLU A 76 8.59 10.57 8.94
C GLU A 76 8.97 10.23 7.48
N LEU A 77 8.24 10.75 6.51
CA LEU A 77 8.34 10.34 5.09
C LEU A 77 8.94 11.41 4.18
N VAL A 78 8.83 12.69 4.53
CA VAL A 78 9.31 13.80 3.71
C VAL A 78 10.19 14.75 4.50
N ARG A 79 11.20 15.34 3.84
CA ARG A 79 12.14 16.29 4.49
C ARG A 79 11.54 17.68 4.69
N GLU A 80 10.67 18.10 3.78
CA GLU A 80 10.08 19.43 3.78
C GLU A 80 8.68 19.35 3.18
N ILE A 81 7.73 20.09 3.77
CA ILE A 81 6.40 20.32 3.21
C ILE A 81 6.34 21.80 2.81
N PRO A 82 6.29 22.14 1.52
CA PRO A 82 6.20 23.53 1.08
C PRO A 82 5.00 24.23 1.69
N SER A 83 5.11 25.52 2.00
CA SER A 83 4.04 26.31 2.63
C SER A 83 2.71 26.30 1.86
N LYS A 84 2.75 26.15 0.53
CA LYS A 84 1.55 26.02 -0.32
C LYS A 84 0.81 24.68 -0.16
N ALA A 85 1.44 23.68 0.43
CA ALA A 85 0.92 22.32 0.60
C ALA A 85 0.57 21.96 2.05
N ALA A 86 0.82 22.88 2.99
CA ALA A 86 0.52 22.70 4.43
C ALA A 86 -0.99 22.59 4.68
#